data_AF-A0A7W1W0I3-F1
#
_entry.id   AF-A0A7W1W0I3-F1
#
_cell.length_a   1.000
_cell.length_b   1.000
_cell.length_c   1.000
_cell.angle_alpha   90.00
_cell.angle_beta   90.00
_cell.angle_gamma   90.00
#
_symmetry.space_group_name_H-M   'P 1'
#
loop_
_entity.id
_entity.type
_entity.pdbx_description
1 polymer ?
#
loop_
_entity_poly.entity_id
_entity_poly.type
_entity_poly.pdbx_seq_one_letter_code
_entity_poly.pdbx_strand_id
1 'polypeptide(L)'
;PKLPVARVLWKPRPDMQTGCTAWILAGGAHHTCYSQNLSSECLEDFAGMAGIEFVTIDKTTEIRNIKNELRWNEVYYQINK
;
A
#
# COMPACT_ATOMS: atom_id res chain seq x y z
N PRO A 1 -6.80 18.84 25.20
CA PRO A 1 -7.84 19.38 24.27
C PRO A 1 -7.38 20.67 23.55
N LYS A 2 -6.43 20.55 22.61
CA LYS A 2 -5.84 21.70 21.89
C LYS A 2 -5.62 21.49 20.40
N LEU A 3 -6.04 20.36 19.82
CA LEU A 3 -5.82 20.13 18.39
C LEU A 3 -7.02 20.69 17.60
N PRO A 4 -6.81 21.71 16.75
CA PRO A 4 -7.89 22.51 16.17
C PRO A 4 -8.42 21.96 14.83
N VAL A 5 -7.96 20.78 14.41
CA VAL A 5 -8.36 20.14 13.14
C VAL A 5 -8.99 18.78 13.40
N ALA A 6 -9.93 18.41 12.53
CA ALA A 6 -10.44 17.05 12.45
C ALA A 6 -9.27 16.09 12.17
N ARG A 7 -9.34 14.89 12.75
CA ARG A 7 -8.35 13.85 12.49
C ARG A 7 -9.00 12.47 12.57
N VAL A 8 -8.33 11.52 11.96
CA VAL A 8 -8.62 10.09 12.10
C VAL A 8 -7.42 9.41 12.73
N LEU A 9 -7.67 8.37 13.50
CA LEU A 9 -6.64 7.50 14.08
C LEU A 9 -6.91 6.08 13.59
N TRP A 10 -5.86 5.38 13.20
CA TRP A 10 -5.93 4.00 12.79
C TRP A 10 -4.67 3.26 13.21
N LYS A 11 -4.78 1.93 13.31
CA LYS A 11 -3.63 1.04 13.47
C LYS A 11 -3.39 0.35 12.13
N PRO A 12 -2.29 0.67 11.41
CA PRO A 12 -1.99 -0.03 10.17
C PRO A 12 -1.73 -1.51 10.46
N ARG A 13 -2.08 -2.35 9.49
CA ARG A 13 -1.74 -3.77 9.49
C ARG A 13 -0.37 -3.99 8.81
N PRO A 14 0.36 -5.06 9.17
CA PRO A 14 0.06 -5.97 10.26
C PRO A 14 0.33 -5.32 11.63
N ASP A 15 1.27 -4.38 11.67
CA ASP A 15 1.59 -3.51 12.80
C ASP A 15 2.22 -2.20 12.29
N MET A 16 2.45 -1.22 13.18
CA MET A 16 3.01 0.08 12.81
C MET A 16 4.40 -0.02 12.19
N GLN A 17 5.28 -0.87 12.75
CA GLN A 17 6.66 -0.98 12.28
C GLN A 17 6.71 -1.63 10.91
N THR A 18 6.03 -2.76 10.74
CA THR A 18 6.00 -3.49 9.48
C THR A 18 5.27 -2.71 8.39
N GLY A 19 4.08 -2.17 8.68
CA GLY A 19 3.28 -1.41 7.72
C GLY A 19 4.02 -0.16 7.21
N CYS A 20 4.62 0.62 8.11
CA CYS A 20 5.41 1.78 7.71
C CYS A 20 6.68 1.40 6.95
N THR A 21 7.36 0.32 7.35
CA THR A 21 8.56 -0.15 6.64
C THR A 21 8.22 -0.56 5.21
N ALA A 22 7.15 -1.34 5.01
CA ALA A 22 6.69 -1.74 3.70
C ALA A 22 6.30 -0.53 2.83
N TRP A 23 5.60 0.46 3.41
CA TRP A 23 5.20 1.69 2.71
C TRP A 23 6.41 2.51 2.24
N ILE A 24 7.41 2.69 3.11
CA ILE A 24 8.65 3.41 2.76
C ILE A 24 9.43 2.66 1.68
N LEU A 25 9.54 1.33 1.77
CA LEU A 25 10.23 0.51 0.77
C LEU A 25 9.55 0.60 -0.60
N ALA A 26 8.22 0.61 -0.63
CA ALA A 26 7.42 0.79 -1.86
C ALA A 26 7.38 2.24 -2.36
N GLY A 27 8.01 3.20 -1.65
CA GLY A 27 8.03 4.61 -2.05
C GLY A 27 6.69 5.33 -1.90
N GLY A 28 5.81 4.86 -1.02
CA GLY A 28 4.47 5.44 -0.85
C GLY A 28 4.48 6.90 -0.35
N ALA A 29 3.53 7.70 -0.84
CA ALA A 29 3.43 9.12 -0.51
C ALA A 29 2.96 9.37 0.94
N HIS A 30 3.18 10.60 1.44
CA HIS A 30 2.64 11.06 2.74
C HIS A 30 1.17 11.48 2.65
N HIS A 31 0.71 11.90 1.47
CA HIS A 31 -0.70 12.13 1.17
C HIS A 31 -1.35 10.83 0.71
N THR A 32 -2.52 10.53 1.27
CA THR A 32 -3.29 9.32 0.96
C THR A 32 -4.77 9.65 0.83
N CYS A 33 -5.51 8.78 0.14
CA CYS A 33 -6.97 8.73 0.23
C CYS A 33 -7.36 7.70 1.29
N TYR A 34 -8.19 8.11 2.26
CA TYR A 34 -8.76 7.23 3.26
C TYR A 34 -10.19 6.84 2.87
N SER A 35 -10.54 5.55 2.93
CA SER A 35 -11.87 5.06 2.61
C SER A 35 -12.31 3.98 3.60
N GLN A 36 -13.59 4.02 3.98
CA GLN A 36 -14.27 2.96 4.75
C GLN A 36 -15.19 2.11 3.85
N ASN A 37 -15.40 2.52 2.60
CA ASN A 37 -16.37 1.93 1.67
C ASN A 37 -15.70 1.08 0.59
N LEU A 38 -14.41 1.31 0.30
CA LEU A 38 -13.66 0.58 -0.71
C LEU A 38 -12.83 -0.54 -0.07
N SER A 39 -12.82 -1.71 -0.71
CA SER A 39 -11.95 -2.84 -0.37
C SER A 39 -10.61 -2.75 -1.12
N SER A 40 -9.61 -3.51 -0.66
CA SER A 40 -8.35 -3.67 -1.40
C SER A 40 -8.56 -4.36 -2.74
N GLU A 41 -9.47 -5.34 -2.82
CA GLU A 41 -9.86 -6.04 -4.06
C GLU A 41 -10.36 -5.05 -5.13
N CYS A 42 -11.19 -4.08 -4.74
CA CYS A 42 -11.66 -3.05 -5.68
C CYS A 42 -10.50 -2.20 -6.24
N LEU A 43 -9.46 -1.94 -5.45
CA LEU A 43 -8.26 -1.21 -5.90
C LEU A 43 -7.35 -2.08 -6.77
N GLU A 44 -7.26 -3.38 -6.47
CA GLU A 44 -6.54 -4.37 -7.27
C GLU A 44 -7.16 -4.50 -8.67
N ASP A 45 -8.50 -4.64 -8.74
CA ASP A 45 -9.25 -4.66 -9.99
C ASP A 45 -9.01 -3.40 -10.81
N PHE A 46 -9.08 -2.23 -10.16
CA PHE A 46 -8.79 -0.95 -10.82
C PHE A 46 -7.37 -0.90 -11.40
N ALA A 47 -6.38 -1.34 -10.62
CA ALA A 47 -5.00 -1.38 -11.06
C ALA A 47 -4.80 -2.32 -12.25
N GLY A 48 -5.45 -3.49 -12.22
CA GLY A 48 -5.48 -4.44 -13.34
C GLY A 48 -6.10 -3.85 -14.61
N MET A 49 -7.24 -3.16 -14.49
CA MET A 49 -7.88 -2.48 -15.62
C MET A 49 -7.01 -1.36 -16.20
N ALA A 50 -6.30 -0.63 -15.34
CA ALA A 50 -5.43 0.48 -15.74
C ALA A 50 -4.03 0.03 -16.18
N GLY A 51 -3.67 -1.23 -16.02
CA GLY A 51 -2.33 -1.75 -16.34
C GLY A 51 -1.23 -1.15 -15.47
N ILE A 52 -1.50 -0.89 -14.20
CA ILE A 52 -0.54 -0.33 -13.23
C ILE A 52 -0.22 -1.32 -12.11
N GLU A 53 0.96 -1.20 -11.52
CA GLU A 53 1.37 -2.02 -10.39
C GLU A 53 0.46 -1.80 -9.17
N PHE A 54 0.13 -2.88 -8.50
CA PHE A 54 -0.56 -2.90 -7.22
C PHE A 54 0.25 -3.70 -6.20
N VAL A 55 0.49 -3.10 -5.03
CA VAL A 55 1.19 -3.72 -3.90
C VAL A 55 0.31 -3.61 -2.66
N THR A 56 0.00 -4.74 -2.04
CA THR A 56 -0.85 -4.78 -0.84
C THR A 56 -0.04 -4.88 0.43
N ILE A 57 -0.34 -4.01 1.40
CA ILE A 57 0.16 -4.08 2.77
C ILE A 57 -1.02 -4.40 3.70
N ASP A 58 -1.01 -5.60 4.27
CA ASP A 58 -2.11 -6.14 5.06
C ASP A 58 -1.65 -7.00 6.26
N LYS A 59 -2.55 -7.80 6.82
CA LYS A 59 -2.27 -8.65 7.99
C LYS A 59 -1.23 -9.76 7.74
N THR A 60 -0.98 -10.13 6.49
CA THR A 60 -0.08 -11.23 6.10
C THR A 60 1.27 -10.74 5.56
N THR A 61 1.45 -9.41 5.47
CA THR A 61 2.66 -8.81 4.93
C THR A 61 3.90 -9.18 5.74
N GLU A 62 4.88 -9.78 5.06
CA GLU A 62 6.26 -9.90 5.53
C GLU A 62 7.16 -8.98 4.70
N ILE A 63 8.08 -8.26 5.35
CA ILE A 63 9.01 -7.33 4.66
C ILE A 63 9.86 -8.04 3.59
N ARG A 64 10.20 -9.31 3.81
CA ARG A 64 10.94 -10.11 2.82
C ARG A 64 10.12 -10.29 1.53
N ASN A 65 8.81 -10.52 1.66
CA ASN A 65 7.93 -10.72 0.51
C ASN A 65 7.75 -9.42 -0.26
N ILE A 66 7.51 -8.29 0.42
CA ILE A 66 7.44 -6.96 -0.20
C ILE A 66 8.70 -6.65 -1.03
N LYS A 67 9.90 -6.91 -0.47
CA LYS A 67 11.15 -6.68 -1.21
C LYS A 67 11.27 -7.54 -2.46
N ASN A 68 10.76 -8.77 -2.43
CA ASN A 68 10.79 -9.66 -3.58
C ASN A 68 9.75 -9.26 -4.62
N GLU A 69 8.51 -9.00 -4.19
CA GLU A 69 7.41 -8.52 -5.04
C GLU A 69 7.82 -7.26 -5.80
N LEU A 70 8.33 -6.23 -5.13
CA LEU A 70 8.79 -5.00 -5.78
C LEU A 70 9.87 -5.26 -6.86
N ARG A 71 10.81 -6.18 -6.60
CA ARG A 71 11.87 -6.52 -7.57
C ARG A 71 11.33 -7.27 -8.78
N TRP A 72 10.40 -8.19 -8.57
CA TRP A 72 9.79 -8.97 -9.65
C TRP A 72 8.84 -8.10 -10.49
N ASN A 73 8.03 -7.29 -9.82
CA ASN A 73 7.09 -6.37 -10.46
C ASN A 73 7.81 -5.31 -11.29
N GLU A 74 8.90 -4.72 -10.79
CA GLU A 74 9.69 -3.74 -11.56
C GLU A 74 10.05 -4.27 -12.95
N VAL A 75 10.55 -5.51 -13.02
CA VAL A 75 10.89 -6.16 -14.29
C VAL A 75 9.63 -6.44 -15.12
N TYR A 76 8.58 -6.98 -14.51
CA TYR A 76 7.33 -7.30 -15.20
C TYR A 76 6.69 -6.06 -15.85
N TYR A 77 6.58 -4.95 -15.12
CA TYR A 77 5.95 -3.70 -15.60
C TYR A 77 6.86 -2.86 -16.51
N GLN A 78 8.18 -3.10 -16.51
CA GLN A 78 9.06 -2.53 -17.52
C GLN A 78 9.00 -3.27 -18.86
N ILE A 79 8.81 -4.60 -18.84
CA ILE A 79 8.85 -5.43 -20.06
C ILE A 79 7.47 -5.60 -20.71
N ASN A 80 6.40 -5.65 -19.94
CA ASN A 80 5.04 -5.91 -20.44
C ASN A 80 4.18 -4.64 -20.59
N LYS A 81 4.81 -3.47 -20.64
CA LYS A 81 4.16 -2.19 -20.97
C LYS A 81 4.12 -1.94 -22.47
#